data_AF-A0A2A7BNE4-F1
#
_entry.id   AF-A0A2A7BNE4-F1
#
_cell.length_a   1.000
_cell.length_b   1.000
_cell.length_c   1.000
_cell.angle_alpha   90.00
_cell.angle_beta   90.00
_cell.angle_gamma   90.00
#
_symmetry.space_group_name_H-M   'P 1'
#
loop_
_entity.id
_entity.type
_entity.pdbx_description
1 polymer ?
#
loop_
_entity_poly.entity_id
_entity_poly.type
_entity_poly.pdbx_seq_one_letter_code
_entity_poly.pdbx_strand_id
1 'polypeptide(L)'
;MVKTKRGKPQQWSDEDLKQIALEVKYKQPSRKLTSLLLEKETGIGRNTWSRRMKEFINHLNSPIHIPKLDESGIITIPSVEELFFKYGTNTIELKNEITKLLNIISDLYTDVKKLATLEESVPKLQLEIQQLKQQLSKVTVQRTHYETLYNQIVAESYFPHLYGQSEKLRQANVKAAIITLPNQASQVLELNNPNKVFQNESAISNTIDVNDKKIEKLNELFNLDLEDS
;
A
#
# COMPACT_ATOMS: atom_id res chain seq x y z
N MET A 1 10.55 -54.07 -62.64
CA MET A 1 9.85 -53.12 -61.73
C MET A 1 10.03 -53.60 -60.30
N VAL A 2 10.80 -52.86 -59.49
CA VAL A 2 11.04 -53.22 -58.08
C VAL A 2 9.79 -52.88 -57.27
N LYS A 3 9.11 -53.90 -56.75
CA LYS A 3 7.98 -53.73 -55.82
C LYS A 3 8.53 -53.23 -54.49
N THR A 4 8.43 -51.93 -54.21
CA THR A 4 8.72 -51.37 -52.89
C THR A 4 7.74 -51.99 -51.89
N LYS A 5 8.27 -52.67 -50.86
CA LYS A 5 7.49 -53.24 -49.76
C LYS A 5 6.63 -52.12 -49.15
N ARG A 6 5.31 -52.15 -49.41
CA ARG A 6 4.36 -51.22 -48.80
C ARG A 6 4.35 -51.50 -47.30
N GLY A 7 4.63 -50.46 -46.50
CA GLY A 7 4.61 -50.54 -45.04
C GLY A 7 3.22 -50.90 -44.50
N LYS A 8 3.16 -51.14 -43.19
CA LYS A 8 1.92 -51.48 -42.47
C LYS A 8 0.82 -50.44 -42.77
N PRO A 9 -0.43 -50.86 -43.05
CA PRO A 9 -1.51 -49.93 -43.37
C PRO A 9 -1.77 -48.96 -42.21
N GLN A 10 -2.16 -47.75 -42.57
CA GLN A 10 -2.40 -46.64 -41.65
C GLN A 10 -3.66 -46.89 -40.82
N GLN A 11 -3.50 -47.03 -39.50
CA GLN A 11 -4.60 -47.37 -38.58
C GLN A 11 -5.47 -46.16 -38.17
N TRP A 12 -4.94 -44.94 -38.26
CA TRP A 12 -5.64 -43.71 -37.84
C TRP A 12 -5.60 -42.64 -38.94
N SER A 13 -6.72 -41.99 -39.21
CA SER A 13 -6.77 -40.81 -40.08
C SER A 13 -6.10 -39.60 -39.40
N ASP A 14 -5.77 -38.56 -40.16
CA ASP A 14 -5.21 -37.34 -39.58
C ASP A 14 -6.25 -36.57 -38.74
N GLU A 15 -7.54 -36.68 -39.08
CA GLU A 15 -8.63 -36.05 -38.32
C GLU A 15 -8.83 -36.71 -36.96
N ASP A 16 -8.82 -38.05 -36.92
CA ASP A 16 -8.91 -38.81 -35.65
C ASP A 16 -7.78 -38.40 -34.70
N LEU A 17 -6.56 -38.28 -35.22
CA LEU A 17 -5.40 -37.87 -34.43
C LEU A 17 -5.56 -36.44 -33.89
N LYS A 18 -6.10 -35.50 -34.68
CA LYS A 18 -6.36 -34.14 -34.21
C LYS A 18 -7.38 -34.12 -33.08
N GLN A 19 -8.45 -34.89 -33.21
CA GLN A 19 -9.51 -34.95 -32.21
C GLN A 19 -9.01 -35.56 -30.89
N ILE A 20 -8.28 -36.67 -30.97
CA ILE A 20 -7.66 -37.31 -29.80
C ILE A 20 -6.66 -36.35 -29.11
N ALA A 21 -5.84 -35.64 -29.88
CA ALA A 21 -4.88 -34.68 -29.32
C ALA A 21 -5.58 -33.51 -28.59
N LEU A 22 -6.72 -33.04 -29.10
CA LEU A 22 -7.55 -32.05 -28.44
C LEU A 22 -8.11 -32.59 -27.12
N GLU A 23 -8.70 -33.79 -27.12
CA GLU A 23 -9.26 -34.40 -25.92
C GLU A 23 -8.22 -34.54 -24.78
N VAL A 24 -6.99 -34.95 -25.11
CA VAL A 24 -5.90 -35.04 -24.12
C VAL A 24 -5.53 -33.67 -23.58
N LYS A 25 -5.48 -32.63 -24.43
CA LYS A 25 -5.20 -31.25 -24.00
C LYS A 25 -6.30 -30.70 -23.07
N TYR A 26 -7.56 -31.05 -23.32
CA TYR A 26 -8.67 -30.67 -22.42
C TYR A 26 -8.60 -31.36 -21.07
N LYS A 27 -8.23 -32.63 -21.03
CA LYS A 27 -8.06 -33.37 -19.76
C LYS A 27 -6.91 -32.80 -18.91
N GLN A 28 -5.89 -32.21 -19.53
CA GLN A 28 -4.71 -31.69 -18.84
C GLN A 28 -4.30 -30.30 -19.38
N PRO A 29 -5.06 -29.24 -19.06
CA PRO A 29 -4.87 -27.91 -19.66
C PRO A 29 -3.52 -27.27 -19.32
N SER A 30 -3.01 -27.53 -18.12
CA SER A 30 -1.76 -26.95 -17.59
C SER A 30 -0.48 -27.58 -18.12
N ARG A 31 -0.56 -28.74 -18.80
CA ARG A 31 0.62 -29.44 -19.33
C ARG A 31 0.81 -29.15 -20.82
N LYS A 32 2.08 -29.04 -21.22
CA LYS A 32 2.46 -28.96 -22.64
C LYS A 32 2.21 -30.32 -23.30
N LEU A 33 1.47 -30.31 -24.39
CA LEU A 33 1.18 -31.50 -25.17
C LEU A 33 2.48 -31.97 -25.85
N THR A 34 2.98 -33.14 -25.49
CA THR A 34 4.18 -33.72 -26.13
C THR A 34 3.84 -35.07 -26.72
N SER A 35 4.58 -35.50 -27.74
CA SER A 35 4.36 -36.80 -28.38
C SER A 35 4.50 -37.98 -27.41
N LEU A 36 5.31 -37.82 -26.35
CA LEU A 36 5.46 -38.80 -25.27
C LEU A 36 4.26 -38.79 -24.30
N LEU A 37 3.70 -37.61 -24.00
CA LEU A 37 2.47 -37.50 -23.22
C LEU A 37 1.30 -38.14 -23.96
N LEU A 38 1.16 -37.85 -25.26
CA LEU A 38 0.12 -38.43 -26.10
C LEU A 38 0.24 -39.95 -26.19
N GLU A 39 1.44 -40.50 -26.31
CA GLU A 39 1.66 -41.95 -26.30
C GLU A 39 1.22 -42.59 -24.98
N LYS A 40 1.53 -41.96 -23.83
CA LYS A 40 1.11 -42.46 -22.52
C LYS A 40 -0.41 -42.45 -22.34
N GLU A 41 -1.08 -41.41 -22.82
CA GLU A 41 -2.53 -41.22 -22.64
C GLU A 41 -3.37 -42.00 -23.67
N THR A 42 -2.84 -42.21 -24.87
CA THR A 42 -3.62 -42.76 -26.01
C THR A 42 -3.15 -44.13 -26.48
N GLY A 43 -1.96 -44.57 -26.07
CA GLY A 43 -1.31 -45.78 -26.57
C GLY A 43 -0.84 -45.68 -28.03
N ILE A 44 -1.03 -44.53 -28.70
CA ILE A 44 -0.59 -44.30 -30.08
C ILE A 44 0.89 -43.94 -30.08
N GLY A 45 1.69 -44.66 -30.86
CA GLY A 45 3.15 -44.55 -30.85
C GLY A 45 3.66 -43.12 -31.09
N ARG A 46 4.69 -42.74 -30.33
CA ARG A 46 5.31 -41.39 -30.39
C ARG A 46 5.66 -40.92 -31.81
N ASN A 47 6.11 -41.84 -32.68
CA ASN A 47 6.50 -41.52 -34.05
C ASN A 47 5.32 -41.06 -34.92
N THR A 48 4.12 -41.58 -34.68
CA THR A 48 2.90 -41.16 -35.38
C THR A 48 2.61 -39.70 -35.08
N TRP A 49 2.62 -39.33 -33.79
CA TRP A 49 2.44 -37.96 -33.33
C TRP A 49 3.54 -37.02 -33.84
N SER A 50 4.81 -37.45 -33.72
CA SER A 50 5.96 -36.62 -34.06
C SER A 50 6.11 -36.38 -35.57
N ARG A 51 5.64 -37.30 -36.42
CA ARG A 51 5.74 -37.15 -37.89
C ARG A 51 4.51 -36.50 -38.50
N ARG A 52 3.31 -36.88 -38.06
CA ARG A 52 2.05 -36.44 -38.70
C ARG A 52 1.45 -35.21 -38.03
N MET A 53 1.61 -35.07 -36.71
CA MET A 53 0.91 -34.05 -35.92
C MET A 53 1.85 -33.03 -35.28
N LYS A 54 3.12 -32.97 -35.71
CA LYS A 54 4.11 -32.05 -35.13
C LYS A 54 3.64 -30.59 -35.13
N GLU A 55 3.22 -30.11 -36.30
CA GLU A 55 2.77 -28.72 -36.47
C GLU A 55 1.50 -28.44 -35.67
N PHE A 56 0.56 -29.39 -35.66
CA PHE A 56 -0.68 -29.26 -34.90
C PHE A 56 -0.43 -29.24 -33.38
N ILE A 57 0.44 -30.12 -32.87
CA ILE A 57 0.85 -30.14 -31.46
C ILE A 57 1.58 -28.85 -31.09
N ASN A 58 2.43 -28.32 -31.97
CA ASN A 58 3.10 -27.04 -31.76
C ASN A 58 2.08 -25.89 -31.69
N HIS A 59 1.09 -25.88 -32.58
CA HIS A 59 0.00 -24.91 -32.56
C HIS A 59 -0.81 -25.00 -31.26
N LEU A 60 -1.20 -26.20 -30.81
CA LEU A 60 -1.92 -26.40 -29.54
C LEU A 60 -1.12 -26.01 -28.29
N ASN A 61 0.21 -25.99 -28.40
CA ASN A 61 1.11 -25.55 -27.34
C ASN A 61 1.50 -24.08 -27.44
N SER A 62 1.19 -23.42 -28.55
CA SER A 62 1.51 -22.02 -28.72
C SER A 62 0.70 -21.21 -27.70
N PRO A 63 1.31 -20.21 -27.04
CA PRO A 63 0.58 -19.35 -26.12
C PRO A 63 -0.57 -18.72 -26.90
N ILE A 64 -1.80 -18.84 -26.38
CA ILE A 64 -2.97 -18.17 -26.94
C ILE A 64 -2.64 -16.69 -26.96
N HIS A 65 -2.47 -16.15 -28.17
CA HIS A 65 -2.16 -14.73 -28.34
C HIS A 65 -3.45 -13.99 -28.05
N ILE A 66 -3.56 -13.48 -26.82
CA ILE A 66 -4.61 -12.53 -26.45
C ILE A 66 -4.24 -11.26 -27.25
N PRO A 67 -5.08 -10.82 -28.21
CA PRO A 67 -4.80 -9.59 -28.94
C PRO A 67 -4.71 -8.46 -27.92
N LYS A 68 -3.62 -7.69 -28.00
CA LYS A 68 -3.47 -6.48 -27.18
C LYS A 68 -4.60 -5.53 -27.54
N LEU A 69 -5.20 -4.94 -26.51
CA LEU A 69 -6.17 -3.85 -26.63
C LEU A 69 -5.69 -2.82 -27.65
N ASP A 70 -6.60 -2.46 -28.54
CA ASP A 70 -6.54 -1.32 -29.46
C ASP A 70 -6.18 -0.04 -28.66
N GLU A 71 -5.57 0.97 -29.30
CA GLU A 71 -5.15 2.23 -28.64
C GLU A 71 -6.31 2.98 -27.94
N SER A 72 -7.56 2.66 -28.27
CA SER A 72 -8.77 3.18 -27.63
C SER A 72 -9.20 2.43 -26.35
N GLY A 73 -8.60 1.28 -26.07
CA GLY A 73 -8.96 0.41 -24.94
C GLY A 73 -10.34 -0.25 -25.07
N ILE A 74 -11.00 -0.15 -26.22
CA ILE A 74 -12.35 -0.69 -26.45
C ILE A 74 -12.24 -2.11 -26.99
N ILE A 75 -12.74 -3.08 -26.22
CA ILE A 75 -12.86 -4.46 -26.66
C ILE A 75 -14.12 -4.56 -27.54
N THR A 76 -13.94 -4.74 -28.84
CA THR A 76 -15.06 -5.02 -29.75
C THR A 76 -15.40 -6.51 -29.69
N ILE A 77 -16.52 -6.85 -29.07
CA ILE A 77 -17.02 -8.23 -28.99
C ILE A 77 -17.87 -8.49 -30.25
N PRO A 78 -17.49 -9.44 -31.13
CA PRO A 78 -18.26 -9.76 -32.33
C PRO A 78 -19.62 -10.39 -31.97
N SER A 79 -20.64 -10.15 -32.79
CA SER A 79 -21.95 -10.78 -32.57
C SER A 79 -21.90 -12.29 -32.86
N VAL A 80 -22.84 -13.03 -32.28
CA VAL A 80 -22.95 -14.47 -32.52
C VAL A 80 -23.25 -14.73 -34.00
N GLU A 81 -24.14 -13.96 -34.62
CA GLU A 81 -24.42 -14.05 -36.05
C GLU A 81 -23.19 -13.79 -36.91
N GLU A 82 -22.34 -12.81 -36.56
CA GLU A 82 -21.11 -12.51 -37.29
C GLU A 82 -20.06 -13.62 -37.17
N LEU A 83 -19.94 -14.24 -35.99
CA LEU A 83 -19.06 -15.38 -35.74
C LEU A 83 -19.45 -16.57 -36.61
N PHE A 84 -20.74 -16.91 -36.64
CA PHE A 84 -21.24 -18.00 -37.48
C PHE A 84 -21.18 -17.68 -38.98
N PHE A 85 -21.40 -16.42 -39.37
CA PHE A 85 -21.29 -16.02 -40.78
C PHE A 85 -19.85 -16.11 -41.30
N LYS A 86 -18.86 -15.68 -40.50
CA LYS A 86 -17.45 -15.67 -40.92
C LYS A 86 -16.74 -17.01 -40.76
N TYR A 87 -17.04 -17.75 -39.70
CA TYR A 87 -16.29 -18.95 -39.32
C TYR A 87 -17.13 -20.23 -39.28
N GLY A 88 -18.44 -20.16 -39.54
CA GLY A 88 -19.36 -21.30 -39.44
C GLY A 88 -19.04 -22.47 -40.39
N THR A 89 -18.33 -22.21 -41.49
CA THR A 89 -17.87 -23.25 -42.42
C THR A 89 -16.66 -24.02 -41.89
N ASN A 90 -15.90 -23.46 -40.95
CA ASN A 90 -14.72 -24.08 -40.35
C ASN A 90 -14.90 -24.21 -38.83
N THR A 91 -15.35 -25.39 -38.41
CA THR A 91 -15.62 -25.72 -36.99
C THR A 91 -14.43 -25.51 -36.07
N ILE A 92 -13.19 -25.60 -36.58
CA ILE A 92 -11.97 -25.39 -35.80
C ILE A 92 -11.74 -23.89 -35.54
N GLU A 93 -11.91 -23.05 -36.55
CA GLU A 93 -11.75 -21.60 -36.43
C GLU A 93 -12.86 -20.99 -35.58
N LEU A 94 -14.11 -21.42 -35.78
CA LEU A 94 -15.24 -21.00 -34.96
C LEU A 94 -15.00 -21.30 -33.48
N LYS A 95 -14.53 -22.51 -33.18
CA LYS A 95 -14.19 -22.92 -31.82
C LYS A 95 -13.08 -22.06 -31.21
N ASN A 96 -12.06 -21.72 -31.99
CA ASN A 96 -10.96 -20.88 -31.52
C ASN A 96 -11.45 -19.46 -31.22
N GLU A 97 -12.30 -18.87 -32.06
CA GLU A 97 -12.87 -17.55 -31.81
C GLU A 97 -13.81 -17.53 -30.59
N ILE A 98 -14.66 -18.55 -30.44
CA ILE A 98 -15.48 -18.71 -29.23
C ILE A 98 -14.60 -18.82 -27.98
N THR A 99 -13.47 -19.55 -28.06
CA THR A 99 -12.53 -19.69 -26.93
C THR A 99 -11.89 -18.35 -26.57
N LYS A 100 -11.50 -17.54 -27.57
CA LYS A 100 -10.98 -16.18 -27.33
C LYS A 100 -12.02 -15.31 -26.64
N LEU A 101 -13.27 -15.35 -27.09
CA LEU A 101 -14.37 -14.61 -26.50
C LEU A 101 -14.63 -15.03 -25.05
N LEU A 102 -14.56 -16.33 -24.76
CA LEU A 102 -14.71 -16.85 -23.40
C LEU A 102 -13.60 -16.36 -22.46
N ASN A 103 -12.36 -16.31 -22.95
CA ASN A 103 -11.23 -15.78 -22.20
C ASN A 103 -11.42 -14.29 -21.88
N ILE A 104 -11.85 -13.49 -22.87
CA ILE A 104 -12.16 -12.06 -22.67
C ILE A 104 -13.23 -11.89 -21.58
N ILE A 105 -14.30 -12.68 -21.61
CA ILE A 105 -15.36 -12.62 -20.60
C ILE A 105 -14.82 -13.00 -19.21
N SER A 106 -13.99 -14.04 -19.13
CA SER A 106 -13.35 -14.46 -17.88
C SER A 106 -12.45 -13.34 -17.33
N ASP A 107 -11.62 -12.74 -18.17
CA ASP A 107 -10.72 -11.65 -17.77
C ASP A 107 -11.52 -10.45 -17.26
N LEU A 108 -12.55 -10.02 -18.00
CA LEU A 108 -13.48 -8.95 -17.59
C LEU A 108 -14.13 -9.25 -16.24
N TYR A 109 -14.60 -10.48 -16.01
CA TYR A 109 -15.18 -10.86 -14.73
C TYR A 109 -14.17 -10.78 -13.59
N THR A 110 -12.92 -11.21 -13.82
CA THR A 110 -11.88 -11.10 -12.80
C THR A 110 -11.52 -9.65 -12.50
N ASP A 111 -11.51 -8.78 -13.50
CA ASP A 111 -11.18 -7.36 -13.33
C ASP A 111 -12.31 -6.61 -12.62
N VAL A 112 -13.57 -6.90 -12.95
CA VAL A 112 -14.73 -6.39 -12.19
C VAL A 112 -14.64 -6.81 -10.72
N LYS A 113 -14.26 -8.06 -10.44
CA LYS A 113 -14.11 -8.53 -9.06
C LYS A 113 -12.98 -7.81 -8.32
N LYS A 114 -11.84 -7.56 -8.98
CA LYS A 114 -10.74 -6.76 -8.40
C LYS A 114 -11.17 -5.31 -8.15
N LEU A 115 -11.86 -4.69 -9.10
CA LEU A 115 -12.39 -3.34 -8.96
C LEU A 115 -13.34 -3.24 -7.77
N ALA A 116 -14.27 -4.18 -7.62
CA ALA A 116 -15.18 -4.22 -6.47
C ALA A 116 -14.42 -4.29 -5.13
N THR A 117 -13.38 -5.14 -5.03
CA THR A 117 -12.55 -5.19 -3.80
C THR A 117 -11.80 -3.89 -3.54
N LEU A 118 -11.43 -3.17 -4.59
CA LEU A 118 -10.71 -1.90 -4.49
C LEU A 118 -11.68 -0.79 -4.07
N GLU A 119 -12.88 -0.74 -4.65
CA GLU A 119 -13.97 0.16 -4.25
C GLU A 119 -14.34 0.02 -2.77
N GLU A 120 -14.33 -1.20 -2.21
CA GLU A 120 -14.54 -1.42 -0.77
C GLU A 120 -13.42 -0.84 0.10
N SER A 121 -12.20 -0.72 -0.43
CA SER A 121 -11.03 -0.19 0.29
C SER A 121 -10.92 1.34 0.23
N VAL A 122 -11.44 1.96 -0.83
CA VAL A 122 -11.45 3.42 -1.03
C VAL A 122 -12.07 4.19 0.13
N PRO A 123 -13.27 3.87 0.66
CA PRO A 123 -13.86 4.64 1.75
C PRO A 123 -13.05 4.54 3.04
N LYS A 124 -12.40 3.39 3.31
CA LYS A 124 -11.53 3.23 4.48
C LYS A 124 -10.30 4.14 4.38
N LEU A 125 -9.65 4.14 3.23
CA LEU A 125 -8.49 5.00 2.96
C LEU A 125 -8.87 6.50 3.00
N GLN A 126 -10.04 6.87 2.49
CA GLN A 126 -10.53 8.25 2.58
C GLN A 126 -10.74 8.70 4.03
N LEU A 127 -11.31 7.83 4.87
CA LEU A 127 -11.52 8.10 6.29
C LEU A 127 -10.17 8.26 7.02
N GLU A 128 -9.20 7.39 6.75
CA GLU A 128 -7.85 7.48 7.31
C GLU A 128 -7.14 8.78 6.89
N ILE A 129 -7.23 9.17 5.61
CA ILE A 129 -6.69 10.45 5.12
C ILE A 129 -7.33 11.63 5.86
N GLN A 130 -8.64 11.58 6.13
CA GLN A 130 -9.33 12.65 6.86
C GLN A 130 -8.86 12.73 8.31
N GLN A 131 -8.67 11.59 8.98
CA GLN A 131 -8.15 11.53 10.35
C GLN A 131 -6.71 12.06 10.43
N LEU A 132 -5.84 11.64 9.51
CA LEU A 132 -4.45 12.11 9.44
C LEU A 132 -4.38 13.62 9.18
N LYS A 133 -5.23 14.16 8.30
CA LYS A 133 -5.32 15.62 8.08
C LYS A 133 -5.72 16.38 9.34
N GLN A 134 -6.68 15.85 10.11
CA GLN A 134 -7.08 16.46 11.38
C GLN A 134 -5.95 16.42 12.40
N GLN A 135 -5.24 15.30 12.53
CA GLN A 135 -4.09 15.20 13.42
C GLN A 135 -2.98 16.17 13.02
N LEU A 136 -2.66 16.25 11.73
CA LEU A 136 -1.67 17.17 11.19
C LEU A 136 -2.05 18.62 11.53
N SER A 137 -3.31 19.03 11.32
CA SER A 137 -3.75 20.38 11.67
C SER A 137 -3.58 20.69 13.17
N LYS A 138 -3.87 19.73 14.06
CA LYS A 138 -3.69 19.92 15.51
C LYS A 138 -2.22 20.11 15.86
N VAL A 139 -1.34 19.27 15.30
CA VAL A 139 0.10 19.35 15.52
C VAL A 139 0.68 20.66 14.97
N THR A 140 0.22 21.11 13.80
CA THR A 140 0.67 22.40 13.23
C THR A 140 0.24 23.58 14.10
N VAL A 141 -0.99 23.60 14.62
CA VAL A 141 -1.45 24.64 15.55
C VAL A 141 -0.62 24.62 16.84
N GLN A 142 -0.34 23.45 17.40
CA GLN A 142 0.51 23.33 18.59
C GLN A 142 1.93 23.82 18.33
N ARG A 143 2.55 23.40 17.21
CA ARG A 143 3.89 23.84 16.82
C ARG A 143 3.97 25.36 16.71
N THR A 144 3.04 25.96 15.97
CA THR A 144 3.01 27.43 15.78
C THR A 144 2.77 28.17 17.08
N HIS A 145 1.93 27.63 17.98
CA HIS A 145 1.72 28.19 19.31
C HIS A 145 3.02 28.20 20.13
N TYR A 146 3.71 27.06 20.23
CA TYR A 146 4.95 26.96 21.01
C TYR A 146 6.11 27.73 20.38
N GLU A 147 6.21 27.76 19.06
CA GLU A 147 7.19 28.57 18.33
C GLU A 147 6.97 30.06 18.61
N THR A 148 5.72 30.52 18.59
CA THR A 148 5.37 31.91 18.93
C THR A 148 5.71 32.21 20.39
N LEU A 149 5.35 31.33 21.31
CA LEU A 149 5.63 31.49 22.75
C LEU A 149 7.14 31.55 23.02
N TYR A 150 7.92 30.66 22.40
CA TYR A 150 9.38 30.66 22.51
C TYR A 150 9.97 31.97 21.99
N ASN A 151 9.61 32.38 20.78
CA ASN A 151 10.11 33.62 20.17
C ASN A 151 9.75 34.84 21.02
N GLN A 152 8.55 34.84 21.61
CA GLN A 152 8.11 35.86 22.56
C GLN A 152 9.00 35.89 23.81
N ILE A 153 9.21 34.76 24.50
CA ILE A 153 10.03 34.69 25.71
C ILE A 153 11.46 35.16 25.42
N VAL A 154 12.05 34.72 24.30
CA VAL A 154 13.38 35.15 23.86
C VAL A 154 13.40 36.66 23.62
N ALA A 155 12.46 37.20 22.86
CA ALA A 155 12.39 38.63 22.58
C ALA A 155 12.19 39.47 23.86
N GLU A 156 11.35 39.03 24.80
CA GLU A 156 11.16 39.67 26.10
C GLU A 156 12.44 39.66 26.93
N SER A 157 13.20 38.55 26.87
CA SER A 157 14.45 38.40 27.62
C SER A 157 15.59 39.27 27.07
N TYR A 158 15.77 39.30 25.74
CA TYR A 158 16.88 40.01 25.10
C TYR A 158 16.57 41.49 24.82
N PHE A 159 15.30 41.86 24.59
CA PHE A 159 14.91 43.23 24.26
C PHE A 159 13.70 43.75 25.08
N PRO A 160 13.79 43.81 26.42
CA PRO A 160 12.69 44.27 27.28
C PRO A 160 12.17 45.67 26.91
N HIS A 161 13.08 46.54 26.45
CA HIS A 161 12.83 47.94 26.10
C HIS A 161 12.10 48.13 24.76
N LEU A 162 12.16 47.14 23.85
CA LEU A 162 11.47 47.18 22.55
C LEU A 162 10.07 46.56 22.63
N TYR A 163 9.85 45.66 23.59
CA TYR A 163 8.60 44.89 23.70
C TYR A 163 7.40 45.79 24.04
N GLY A 164 7.59 46.78 24.92
CA GLY A 164 6.54 47.75 25.28
C GLY A 164 6.13 48.72 24.16
N GLN A 165 6.91 48.82 23.08
CA GLN A 165 6.66 49.77 21.98
C GLN A 165 5.95 49.14 20.77
N SER A 166 5.87 47.81 20.67
CA SER A 166 5.23 47.17 19.52
C SER A 166 3.72 46.97 19.71
N GLU A 167 2.91 47.49 18.79
CA GLU A 167 1.45 47.38 18.89
C GLU A 167 0.94 45.93 18.77
N LYS A 168 1.63 45.09 17.98
CA LYS A 168 1.28 43.67 17.81
C LYS A 168 1.42 42.85 19.10
N LEU A 169 2.36 43.21 19.98
CA LEU A 169 2.62 42.47 21.22
C LEU A 169 1.77 42.99 22.39
N ARG A 170 1.37 44.28 22.38
CA ARG A 170 0.35 44.81 23.31
C ARG A 170 -1.01 44.13 23.14
N GLN A 171 -1.38 43.79 21.90
CA GLN A 171 -2.62 43.06 21.61
C GLN A 171 -2.61 41.61 22.15
N ALA A 172 -1.43 41.01 22.33
CA ALA A 172 -1.27 39.67 22.89
C ALA A 172 -1.38 39.63 24.44
N ASN A 173 -1.60 40.77 25.10
CA ASN A 173 -1.85 40.90 26.54
C ASN A 173 -0.81 40.23 27.46
N VAL A 174 0.45 40.14 26.99
CA VAL A 174 1.53 39.61 27.81
C VAL A 174 2.06 40.74 28.66
N LYS A 175 1.64 40.74 29.92
CA LYS A 175 2.23 41.58 30.95
C LYS A 175 3.68 41.13 31.08
N ALA A 176 4.61 42.00 30.70
CA ALA A 176 6.02 41.87 31.05
C ALA A 176 6.13 41.91 32.59
N ALA A 177 5.86 40.78 33.23
CA ALA A 177 6.35 40.50 34.55
C ALA A 177 7.85 40.24 34.35
N ILE A 178 8.59 41.36 34.26
CA ILE A 178 10.01 41.38 34.54
C ILE A 178 10.17 40.52 35.79
N ILE A 179 10.94 39.44 35.71
CA ILE A 179 11.39 38.74 36.91
C ILE A 179 12.08 39.82 37.73
N THR A 180 11.39 40.36 38.73
CA THR A 180 12.00 41.25 39.71
C THR A 180 12.95 40.39 40.50
N LEU A 181 14.17 40.24 40.00
CA LEU A 181 15.27 39.84 40.84
C LEU A 181 15.39 40.95 41.89
N PRO A 182 15.26 40.63 43.19
CA PRO A 182 15.40 41.63 44.22
C PRO A 182 16.78 42.26 44.06
N ASN A 183 16.79 43.57 43.83
CA ASN A 183 18.01 44.36 43.84
C ASN A 183 18.53 44.35 45.27
N GLN A 184 19.34 43.35 45.62
CA GLN A 184 20.07 43.34 46.87
C GLN A 184 21.15 44.42 46.76
N ALA A 185 20.74 45.65 47.09
CA ALA A 185 21.69 46.68 47.48
C ALA A 185 22.60 46.04 48.54
N SER A 186 23.88 45.95 48.19
CA SER A 186 24.99 45.39 48.96
C SER A 186 24.80 45.52 50.47
N GLN A 187 24.14 44.55 51.08
CA GLN A 187 24.26 44.29 52.51
C GLN A 187 25.51 43.43 52.65
N VAL A 188 26.58 44.07 53.11
CA VAL A 188 27.76 43.39 53.61
C VAL A 188 27.27 42.35 54.63
N LEU A 189 27.45 41.08 54.29
CA LEU A 189 27.11 39.93 55.13
C LEU A 189 27.98 40.00 56.39
N GLU A 190 27.41 40.45 57.51
CA GLU A 190 28.03 40.19 58.81
C GLU A 190 27.82 38.70 59.13
N LEU A 191 28.86 37.91 58.85
CA LEU A 191 28.92 36.45 59.02
C LEU A 191 28.85 35.96 60.49
N ASN A 192 28.57 36.85 61.44
CA ASN A 192 28.71 36.55 62.87
C ASN A 192 27.47 35.92 63.51
N ASN A 193 26.34 35.78 62.80
CA ASN A 193 25.18 35.07 63.34
C ASN A 193 24.24 34.49 62.25
N PRO A 194 24.45 33.23 61.81
CA PRO A 194 23.68 32.61 60.74
C PRO A 194 22.19 32.38 61.08
N ASN A 195 21.81 32.45 62.36
CA ASN A 195 20.43 32.19 62.79
C ASN A 195 19.45 33.36 62.55
N LYS A 196 19.92 34.55 62.17
CA LYS A 196 19.03 35.67 61.82
C LYS A 196 18.49 35.62 60.40
N VAL A 197 19.16 34.90 59.49
CA VAL A 197 18.76 34.82 58.08
C VAL A 197 17.51 33.96 57.88
N PHE A 198 17.30 32.96 58.74
CA PHE A 198 16.24 31.95 58.58
C PHE A 198 14.98 32.19 59.43
N GLN A 199 14.89 33.27 60.23
CA GLN A 199 13.74 33.45 61.13
C GLN A 199 12.45 33.93 60.45
N ASN A 200 12.52 34.37 59.19
CA ASN A 200 11.35 34.90 58.47
C ASN A 200 10.51 33.85 57.72
N GLU A 201 10.91 32.57 57.73
CA GLU A 201 10.15 31.50 57.04
C GLU A 201 9.03 30.88 57.88
N SER A 202 8.87 31.27 59.15
CA SER A 202 7.88 30.67 60.06
C SER A 202 6.41 31.05 59.79
N ALA A 203 6.10 31.82 58.75
CA ALA A 203 4.73 32.26 58.43
C ALA A 203 4.01 31.48 57.30
N ILE A 204 4.64 30.48 56.67
CA ILE A 204 4.06 29.75 55.52
C ILE A 204 4.08 28.24 55.78
N SER A 205 3.38 27.77 56.80
CA SER A 205 3.32 26.35 57.18
C SER A 205 2.18 25.56 56.53
N ASN A 206 1.34 26.16 55.67
CA ASN A 206 0.14 25.51 55.13
C ASN A 206 0.17 25.16 53.62
N THR A 207 1.27 25.41 52.89
CA THR A 207 1.33 25.21 51.42
C THR A 207 2.30 24.12 50.96
N ILE A 208 3.03 23.46 51.87
CA ILE A 208 4.10 22.52 51.54
C ILE A 208 3.52 21.19 50.99
N ASP A 209 2.48 20.64 51.64
CA ASP A 209 1.93 19.31 51.31
C ASP A 209 1.21 19.21 49.93
N VAL A 210 0.86 20.35 49.31
CA VAL A 210 0.22 20.38 47.98
C VAL A 210 1.25 20.45 46.85
N ASN A 211 2.40 21.04 47.10
CA ASN A 211 3.47 21.15 46.10
C ASN A 211 4.28 19.86 45.99
N ASP A 212 4.54 19.19 47.11
CA ASP A 212 5.33 17.94 47.11
C ASP A 212 4.62 16.83 46.32
N LYS A 213 3.29 16.70 46.48
CA LYS A 213 2.46 15.77 45.70
C LYS A 213 2.37 16.09 44.20
N LYS A 214 2.53 17.37 43.82
CA LYS A 214 2.57 17.77 42.40
C LYS A 214 3.93 17.47 41.79
N ILE A 215 5.00 17.60 42.56
CA ILE A 215 6.37 17.32 42.12
C ILE A 215 6.55 15.81 41.95
N GLU A 216 6.07 14.97 42.87
CA GLU A 216 6.07 13.50 42.70
C GLU A 216 5.33 13.06 41.43
N LYS A 217 4.13 13.61 41.18
CA LYS A 217 3.36 13.30 39.96
C LYS A 217 4.06 13.73 38.68
N LEU A 218 4.86 14.79 38.72
CA LEU A 218 5.64 15.22 37.56
C LEU A 218 6.84 14.29 37.34
N ASN A 219 7.53 13.87 38.41
CA ASN A 219 8.66 12.96 38.31
C ASN A 219 8.25 11.58 37.77
N GLU A 220 7.10 11.04 38.19
CA GLU A 220 6.51 9.82 37.62
C GLU A 220 6.13 9.98 36.14
N LEU A 221 5.64 11.16 35.73
CA LEU A 221 5.23 11.40 34.34
C LEU A 221 6.43 11.46 33.37
N PHE A 222 7.61 11.80 33.89
CA PHE A 222 8.82 12.02 33.09
C PHE A 222 9.89 10.94 33.29
N ASN A 223 9.64 9.87 34.05
CA ASN A 223 10.60 8.79 34.35
C ASN A 223 11.98 9.32 34.78
N LEU A 224 11.99 10.38 35.59
CA LEU A 224 13.22 10.92 36.15
C LEU A 224 13.47 10.21 37.49
N ASP A 225 14.01 9.00 37.41
CA ASP A 225 14.64 8.37 38.58
C ASP A 225 15.88 9.20 38.91
N LEU A 226 15.75 10.09 39.89
CA LEU A 226 16.90 10.71 40.55
C LEU A 226 17.56 9.63 41.39
N GLU A 227 18.50 8.90 40.79
CA GLU A 227 19.51 8.17 41.56
C GLU A 227 20.30 9.21 42.37
N ASP A 228 20.11 9.17 43.69
CA ASP A 228 20.82 10.00 44.65
C ASP A 228 22.34 9.87 44.45
N SER A 229 23.03 11.01 44.33
CA SER A 229 24.48 11.16 44.48
C SER A 229 24.79 12.35 45.38
#